data_AF-A0A6J7LB06-F1
#
_entry.id   AF-A0A6J7LB06-F1
#
_cell.length_a   1.000
_cell.length_b   1.000
_cell.length_c   1.000
_cell.angle_alpha   90.00
_cell.angle_beta   90.00
_cell.angle_gamma   90.00
#
_symmetry.space_group_name_H-M   'P 1'
#
loop_
_entity.id
_entity.type
_entity.pdbx_description
1 polymer ?
#
loop_
_entity_poly.entity_id
_entity_poly.type
_entity_poly.pdbx_seq_one_letter_code
_entity_poly.pdbx_strand_id
1 'polypeptide(L)'
;MEFLTAGESVDRMASYCRVEQLLFGLLGGWATDVSEPIAKLALVATADHCAWRSRRWFEMLPTAAPGPDAFLTPTDTEREVFALITDLVGSSQGVRMAVAYDELLPALRGAMVDHLERTSSVADGPVRRLLGIAITDISNDLEASSGPRDVVLALAEERTLAENSKAGLAAATAQIRQIFGA
;
A
#
# COMPACT_ATOMS: atom_id res chain seq x y z
N MET A 1 -11.54 11.12 21.38
CA MET A 1 -11.27 10.32 20.16
C MET A 1 -12.32 9.24 20.11
N GLU A 2 -13.05 9.11 19.01
CA GLU A 2 -14.16 8.17 18.86
C GLU A 2 -13.64 6.83 18.30
N PHE A 3 -13.93 5.73 19.01
CA PHE A 3 -13.57 4.39 18.58
C PHE A 3 -14.39 3.97 17.37
N LEU A 4 -13.82 3.09 16.53
CA LEU A 4 -14.56 2.48 15.43
C LEU A 4 -15.64 1.53 15.96
N THR A 5 -16.77 1.48 15.27
CA THR A 5 -17.70 0.37 15.39
C THR A 5 -17.08 -0.89 14.79
N ALA A 6 -17.60 -2.06 15.17
CA ALA A 6 -17.14 -3.33 14.62
C ALA A 6 -17.28 -3.39 13.09
N GLY A 7 -18.36 -2.82 12.53
CA GLY A 7 -18.58 -2.75 11.08
C GLY A 7 -17.51 -1.91 10.39
N GLU A 8 -17.25 -0.70 10.88
CA GLU A 8 -16.23 0.17 10.30
C GLU A 8 -14.82 -0.44 10.40
N SER A 9 -14.52 -1.17 11.49
CA SER A 9 -13.25 -1.88 11.62
C SER A 9 -13.12 -3.01 10.58
N VAL A 10 -14.20 -3.78 10.36
CA VAL A 10 -14.25 -4.82 9.31
C VAL A 10 -14.06 -4.21 7.92
N ASP A 11 -14.74 -3.11 7.60
CA ASP A 11 -14.61 -2.44 6.31
C ASP A 11 -13.17 -1.96 6.04
N ARG A 12 -12.50 -1.43 7.08
CA ARG A 12 -11.08 -1.04 6.98
C ARG A 12 -10.16 -2.25 6.78
N MET A 13 -10.34 -3.33 7.53
CA MET A 13 -9.55 -4.56 7.36
C MET A 13 -9.75 -5.16 5.96
N ALA A 14 -10.98 -5.15 5.46
CA ALA A 14 -11.29 -5.59 4.10
C ALA A 14 -10.62 -4.71 3.04
N SER A 15 -10.64 -3.39 3.20
CA SER A 15 -9.90 -2.45 2.34
C SER A 15 -8.40 -2.77 2.34
N TYR A 16 -7.76 -2.93 3.50
CA TYR A 16 -6.34 -3.30 3.57
C TYR A 16 -6.05 -4.63 2.87
N CYS A 17 -6.91 -5.64 3.05
CA CYS A 17 -6.76 -6.92 2.38
C CYS A 17 -6.70 -6.76 0.85
N ARG A 18 -7.66 -6.02 0.27
CA ARG A 18 -7.75 -5.81 -1.18
C ARG A 18 -6.62 -4.94 -1.70
N VAL A 19 -6.32 -3.84 -1.01
CA VAL A 19 -5.30 -2.91 -1.48
C VAL A 19 -3.90 -3.52 -1.40
N GLU A 20 -3.58 -4.27 -0.34
CA GLU A 20 -2.31 -5.01 -0.26
C GLU A 20 -2.20 -6.06 -1.38
N GLN A 21 -3.32 -6.70 -1.77
CA GLN A 21 -3.32 -7.63 -2.92
C GLN A 21 -3.08 -6.90 -4.25
N LEU A 22 -3.67 -5.72 -4.43
CA LEU A 22 -3.42 -4.87 -5.60
C LEU A 22 -1.97 -4.36 -5.63
N LEU A 23 -1.42 -3.94 -4.48
CA LEU A 23 -0.02 -3.54 -4.36
C LEU A 23 0.94 -4.70 -4.67
N PHE A 24 0.65 -5.92 -4.19
CA PHE A 24 1.43 -7.11 -4.56
C PHE A 24 1.49 -7.28 -6.08
N GLY A 25 0.34 -7.22 -6.77
CA GLY A 25 0.29 -7.32 -8.23
C GLY A 25 1.02 -6.19 -8.94
N LEU A 26 0.83 -4.95 -8.49
CA LEU A 26 1.44 -3.75 -9.07
C LEU A 26 2.97 -3.76 -8.93
N LEU A 27 3.47 -3.92 -7.71
CA LEU A 27 4.91 -3.88 -7.40
C LEU A 27 5.63 -5.10 -7.98
N GLY A 28 5.01 -6.28 -7.90
CA GLY A 28 5.53 -7.49 -8.54
C GLY A 28 5.61 -7.35 -10.07
N GLY A 29 4.62 -6.70 -10.69
CA GLY A 29 4.64 -6.35 -12.10
C GLY A 29 5.76 -5.36 -12.44
N TRP A 30 5.93 -4.28 -11.68
CA TRP A 30 7.01 -3.33 -11.92
C TRP A 30 8.40 -3.96 -11.80
N ALA A 31 8.57 -4.91 -10.88
CA ALA A 31 9.84 -5.61 -10.69
C ALA A 31 10.30 -6.41 -11.93
N THR A 32 9.39 -6.84 -12.82
CA THR A 32 9.79 -7.54 -14.05
C THR A 32 10.53 -6.63 -15.02
N ASP A 33 10.20 -5.34 -14.99
CA ASP A 33 10.61 -4.34 -15.97
C ASP A 33 11.74 -3.43 -15.47
N VAL A 34 11.97 -3.38 -14.14
CA VAL A 34 13.09 -2.63 -13.56
C VAL A 34 14.41 -3.29 -13.93
N SER A 35 15.37 -2.52 -14.44
CA SER A 35 16.68 -3.02 -14.85
C SER A 35 17.69 -2.98 -13.72
N GLU A 36 17.60 -2.00 -12.82
CA GLU A 36 18.52 -1.86 -11.69
C GLU A 36 18.30 -3.00 -10.67
N PRO A 37 19.29 -3.90 -10.46
CA PRO A 37 19.08 -5.10 -9.64
C PRO A 37 18.66 -4.82 -8.20
N ILE A 38 19.24 -3.81 -7.54
CA ILE A 38 18.90 -3.51 -6.15
C ILE A 38 17.48 -2.94 -6.02
N ALA A 39 17.03 -2.15 -7.00
CA ALA A 39 15.67 -1.61 -7.05
C ALA A 39 14.65 -2.72 -7.32
N LYS A 40 15.00 -3.67 -8.19
CA LYS A 40 14.21 -4.88 -8.42
C LYS A 40 14.03 -5.68 -7.14
N LEU A 41 15.11 -5.94 -6.41
CA LEU A 41 15.05 -6.70 -5.15
C LEU A 41 14.19 -5.99 -4.10
N ALA A 42 14.29 -4.66 -4.00
CA ALA A 42 13.45 -3.87 -3.11
C ALA A 42 11.95 -4.03 -3.46
N LEU A 43 11.57 -3.89 -4.73
CA LEU A 43 10.18 -4.04 -5.16
C LEU A 43 9.64 -5.45 -4.93
N VAL A 44 10.45 -6.49 -5.21
CA VAL A 44 10.04 -7.89 -4.96
C VAL A 44 9.83 -8.15 -3.47
N ALA A 45 10.75 -7.69 -2.61
CA ALA A 45 10.61 -7.85 -1.17
C ALA A 45 9.35 -7.15 -0.65
N THR A 46 9.12 -5.89 -1.06
CA THR A 46 7.91 -5.15 -0.69
C THR A 46 6.64 -5.84 -1.19
N ALA A 47 6.63 -6.36 -2.42
CA ALA A 47 5.50 -7.11 -2.96
C ALA A 47 5.20 -8.38 -2.15
N ASP A 48 6.23 -9.13 -1.76
CA ASP A 48 6.06 -10.33 -0.92
C ASP A 48 5.46 -9.97 0.46
N HIS A 49 5.93 -8.88 1.08
CA HIS A 49 5.35 -8.38 2.32
C HIS A 49 3.88 -7.94 2.14
N CYS A 50 3.52 -7.31 1.01
CA CYS A 50 2.13 -7.01 0.69
C CYS A 50 1.26 -8.27 0.60
N ALA A 51 1.74 -9.31 -0.10
CA ALA A 51 1.03 -10.58 -0.19
C ALA A 51 0.82 -11.23 1.19
N TRP A 52 1.85 -11.21 2.04
CA TRP A 52 1.77 -11.71 3.40
C TRP A 52 0.76 -10.91 4.24
N ARG A 53 0.82 -9.57 4.22
CA ARG A 53 -0.08 -8.71 4.99
C ARG A 53 -1.54 -8.86 4.52
N SER A 54 -1.78 -8.91 3.21
CA SER A 54 -3.11 -9.17 2.64
C SER A 54 -3.72 -10.44 3.23
N ARG A 55 -2.96 -11.54 3.28
CA ARG A 55 -3.40 -12.80 3.90
C ARG A 55 -3.71 -12.65 5.39
N ARG A 56 -2.91 -11.88 6.14
CA ARG A 56 -3.18 -11.63 7.56
C ARG A 56 -4.45 -10.84 7.78
N TRP A 57 -4.75 -9.86 6.92
CA TRP A 57 -6.01 -9.14 6.97
C TRP A 57 -7.20 -10.05 6.67
N PHE A 58 -7.08 -10.92 5.67
CA PHE A 58 -8.10 -11.92 5.37
C PHE A 58 -8.42 -12.82 6.59
N GLU A 59 -7.38 -13.28 7.29
CA GLU A 59 -7.53 -14.11 8.50
C GLU A 59 -8.25 -13.38 9.66
N MET A 60 -8.34 -12.05 9.61
CA MET A 60 -9.07 -11.24 10.60
C MET A 60 -10.53 -10.98 10.26
N LEU A 61 -10.96 -11.28 9.03
CA LEU A 61 -12.32 -10.99 8.58
C LEU A 61 -13.36 -11.93 9.22
N PRO A 62 -14.63 -11.49 9.36
CA PRO A 62 -15.68 -12.33 9.90
C PRO A 62 -15.87 -13.62 9.09
N THR A 63 -15.89 -14.76 9.79
CA THR A 63 -16.12 -16.09 9.19
C THR A 63 -17.59 -16.47 9.11
N ALA A 64 -18.47 -15.78 9.84
CA ALA A 64 -19.91 -15.94 9.74
C ALA A 64 -20.44 -15.43 8.39
N ALA A 65 -21.56 -15.99 7.92
CA ALA A 65 -22.19 -15.58 6.66
C ALA A 65 -22.37 -14.05 6.60
N PRO A 66 -22.01 -13.39 5.47
CA PRO A 66 -21.72 -13.96 4.15
C PRO A 66 -20.31 -14.56 3.99
N GLY A 67 -19.47 -14.50 5.02
CA GLY A 67 -18.09 -15.01 5.01
C GLY A 67 -17.08 -13.97 4.52
N PRO A 68 -15.77 -14.25 4.66
CA PRO A 68 -14.72 -13.28 4.38
C PRO A 68 -14.55 -13.02 2.88
N ASP A 69 -14.88 -13.99 2.04
CA ASP A 69 -14.76 -13.89 0.58
C ASP A 69 -15.66 -12.80 -0.03
N ALA A 70 -16.78 -12.48 0.65
CA ALA A 70 -17.70 -11.42 0.24
C ALA A 70 -17.03 -10.03 0.21
N PHE A 71 -15.91 -9.88 0.91
CA PHE A 71 -15.18 -8.62 1.04
C PHE A 71 -13.99 -8.48 0.08
N LEU A 72 -13.68 -9.49 -0.73
CA LEU A 72 -12.42 -9.54 -1.49
C LEU A 72 -12.47 -8.95 -2.88
N THR A 73 -13.67 -8.68 -3.41
CA THR A 73 -13.79 -8.05 -4.72
C THR A 73 -13.33 -6.59 -4.62
N PRO A 74 -12.31 -6.14 -5.39
CA PRO A 74 -11.94 -4.74 -5.43
C PRO A 74 -13.14 -3.84 -5.73
N THR A 75 -13.17 -2.66 -5.14
CA THR A 75 -14.17 -1.65 -5.48
C THR A 75 -13.85 -1.03 -6.84
N ASP A 76 -14.83 -0.37 -7.46
CA ASP A 76 -14.57 0.39 -8.70
C ASP A 76 -13.56 1.51 -8.46
N THR A 77 -13.66 2.20 -7.32
CA THR A 77 -12.69 3.23 -6.91
C THR A 77 -11.27 2.67 -6.76
N GLU A 78 -11.10 1.51 -6.11
CA GLU A 78 -9.80 0.84 -6.01
C GLU A 78 -9.23 0.51 -7.40
N ARG A 79 -10.06 -0.04 -8.31
CA ARG A 79 -9.64 -0.32 -9.70
C ARG A 79 -9.22 0.94 -10.45
N GLU A 80 -10.03 1.98 -10.39
CA GLU A 80 -9.79 3.25 -11.09
C GLU A 80 -8.50 3.92 -10.61
N VAL A 81 -8.26 3.96 -9.30
CA VAL A 81 -7.03 4.55 -8.73
C VAL A 81 -5.79 3.76 -9.15
N PHE A 82 -5.84 2.42 -9.10
CA PHE A 82 -4.69 1.61 -9.54
C PHE A 82 -4.46 1.69 -11.05
N ALA A 83 -5.51 1.84 -11.86
CA ALA A 83 -5.37 2.13 -13.30
C ALA A 83 -4.70 3.48 -13.54
N LEU A 84 -5.15 4.53 -12.85
CA LEU A 84 -4.55 5.86 -12.92
C LEU A 84 -3.06 5.84 -12.52
N ILE A 85 -2.72 5.14 -11.44
CA ILE A 85 -1.32 4.97 -11.01
C ILE A 85 -0.51 4.29 -12.12
N THR A 86 -1.03 3.22 -12.70
CA THR A 86 -0.35 2.47 -13.76
C THR A 86 -0.06 3.35 -14.98
N ASP A 87 -1.03 4.16 -15.40
CA ASP A 87 -0.87 5.09 -16.51
C ASP A 87 0.14 6.20 -16.19
N LEU A 88 0.10 6.72 -14.95
CA LEU A 88 0.97 7.80 -14.49
C LEU A 88 2.43 7.38 -14.40
N VAL A 89 2.72 6.15 -13.94
CA VAL A 89 4.11 5.68 -13.81
C VAL A 89 4.74 5.27 -15.13
N GLY A 90 3.94 4.76 -16.07
CA GLY A 90 4.42 4.21 -17.33
C GLY A 90 5.57 3.22 -17.15
N SER A 91 6.64 3.42 -17.94
CA SER A 91 7.84 2.57 -17.94
C SER A 91 9.03 3.11 -17.15
N SER A 92 8.91 4.28 -16.50
CA SER A 92 10.03 4.89 -15.77
C SER A 92 10.26 4.19 -14.43
N GLN A 93 11.50 3.76 -14.20
CA GLN A 93 11.87 3.09 -12.95
C GLN A 93 11.93 4.09 -11.80
N GLY A 94 12.41 5.31 -12.05
CA GLY A 94 12.47 6.39 -11.07
C GLY A 94 11.07 6.78 -10.61
N VAL A 95 10.13 6.94 -11.55
CA VAL A 95 8.73 7.24 -11.21
C VAL A 95 8.12 6.08 -10.40
N ARG A 96 8.28 4.83 -10.83
CA ARG A 96 7.76 3.65 -10.09
C ARG A 96 8.28 3.58 -8.66
N MET A 97 9.59 3.78 -8.45
CA MET A 97 10.19 3.81 -7.12
C MET A 97 9.65 4.97 -6.28
N ALA A 98 9.54 6.17 -6.86
CA ALA A 98 8.97 7.32 -6.17
C ALA A 98 7.51 7.08 -5.77
N VAL A 99 6.67 6.57 -6.68
CA VAL A 99 5.26 6.30 -6.37
C VAL A 99 5.10 5.21 -5.30
N ALA A 100 5.86 4.11 -5.38
CA ALA A 100 5.80 3.06 -4.37
C ALA A 100 6.13 3.60 -2.97
N TYR A 101 7.30 4.25 -2.84
CA TYR A 101 7.91 4.52 -1.55
C TYR A 101 7.65 5.93 -1.01
N ASP A 102 7.29 6.90 -1.86
CA ASP A 102 6.96 8.26 -1.42
C ASP A 102 5.45 8.49 -1.26
N GLU A 103 4.61 7.71 -1.97
CA GLU A 103 3.15 7.93 -1.99
C GLU A 103 2.36 6.72 -1.45
N LEU A 104 2.46 5.55 -2.09
CA LEU A 104 1.59 4.41 -1.79
C LEU A 104 1.83 3.80 -0.41
N LEU A 105 3.08 3.42 -0.10
CA LEU A 105 3.41 2.82 1.20
C LEU A 105 3.22 3.82 2.36
N PRO A 106 3.65 5.09 2.26
CA PRO A 106 3.39 6.07 3.31
C PRO A 106 1.90 6.33 3.55
N ALA A 107 1.09 6.38 2.49
CA ALA A 107 -0.36 6.56 2.62
C ALA A 107 -1.04 5.35 3.28
N LEU A 108 -0.67 4.13 2.89
CA LEU A 108 -1.14 2.90 3.52
C LEU A 108 -0.78 2.87 5.02
N ARG A 109 0.48 3.16 5.35
CA ARG A 109 0.95 3.25 6.73
C ARG A 109 0.15 4.29 7.52
N GLY A 110 -0.07 5.47 6.94
CA GLY A 110 -0.86 6.54 7.56
C GLY A 110 -2.27 6.08 7.91
N ALA A 111 -2.97 5.45 6.97
CA ALA A 111 -4.31 4.94 7.21
C ALA A 111 -4.37 3.86 8.32
N MET A 112 -3.34 3.00 8.41
CA MET A 112 -3.22 2.02 9.49
C MET A 112 -2.93 2.66 10.85
N VAL A 113 -2.10 3.70 10.90
CA VAL A 113 -1.87 4.49 12.12
C VAL A 113 -3.18 5.12 12.59
N ASP A 114 -3.92 5.75 11.68
CA ASP A 114 -5.22 6.36 11.99
C ASP A 114 -6.24 5.33 12.49
N HIS A 115 -6.21 4.10 11.95
CA HIS A 115 -7.01 2.99 12.47
C HIS A 115 -6.56 2.61 13.87
N LEU A 116 -5.26 2.41 14.10
CA LEU A 116 -4.72 2.03 15.40
C LEU A 116 -5.12 3.01 16.51
N GLU A 117 -5.11 4.31 16.23
CA GLU A 117 -5.55 5.34 17.17
C GLU A 117 -7.03 5.21 17.55
N ARG A 118 -7.87 4.73 16.63
CA ARG A 118 -9.32 4.54 16.82
C ARG A 118 -9.71 3.14 17.33
N THR A 119 -8.74 2.33 17.76
CA THR A 119 -9.00 1.03 18.38
C THR A 119 -8.96 1.09 19.92
N SER A 120 -9.70 0.19 20.57
CA SER A 120 -9.68 -0.03 22.01
C SER A 120 -8.81 -1.22 22.41
N SER A 121 -8.06 -1.09 23.51
CA SER A 121 -7.28 -2.19 24.06
C SER A 121 -8.12 -3.35 24.59
N VAL A 122 -9.41 -3.11 24.89
CA VAL A 122 -10.31 -4.12 25.45
C VAL A 122 -10.94 -5.00 24.37
N ALA A 123 -11.36 -4.40 23.25
CA ALA A 123 -12.09 -5.09 22.19
C ALA A 123 -11.21 -5.52 21.01
N ASP A 124 -10.18 -4.74 20.69
CA ASP A 124 -9.48 -4.84 19.40
C ASP A 124 -8.08 -5.42 19.54
N GLY A 125 -7.79 -6.18 20.61
CA GLY A 125 -6.46 -6.73 20.89
C GLY A 125 -5.78 -7.40 19.68
N PRO A 126 -6.45 -8.34 18.97
CA PRO A 126 -5.91 -8.96 17.76
C PRO A 126 -5.64 -7.96 16.62
N VAL A 127 -6.59 -7.06 16.33
CA VAL A 127 -6.47 -6.05 15.26
C VAL A 127 -5.32 -5.09 15.57
N ARG A 128 -5.23 -4.59 16.80
CA ARG A 128 -4.14 -3.74 17.29
C ARG A 128 -2.77 -4.38 17.10
N ARG A 129 -2.67 -5.67 17.40
CA ARG A 129 -1.42 -6.42 17.21
C ARG A 129 -1.03 -6.48 15.74
N LEU A 130 -1.98 -6.82 14.85
CA LEU A 130 -1.69 -6.90 13.43
C LEU A 130 -1.37 -5.53 12.81
N LEU A 131 -2.11 -4.47 13.19
CA LEU A 131 -1.79 -3.09 12.81
C LEU A 131 -0.37 -2.72 13.21
N GLY A 132 0.05 -3.03 14.44
CA GLY A 132 1.41 -2.79 14.90
C GLY A 132 2.46 -3.48 14.03
N ILE A 133 2.26 -4.76 13.72
CA ILE A 133 3.17 -5.53 12.85
C ILE A 133 3.21 -4.91 11.44
N ALA A 134 2.06 -4.66 10.83
CA ALA A 134 1.96 -4.12 9.48
C ALA A 134 2.62 -2.72 9.37
N ILE A 135 2.38 -1.84 10.35
CA ILE A 135 2.98 -0.50 10.39
C ILE A 135 4.51 -0.60 10.50
N THR A 136 5.02 -1.50 11.35
CA THR A 136 6.46 -1.73 11.47
C THR A 136 7.04 -2.30 10.18
N ASP A 137 6.42 -3.30 9.56
CA ASP A 137 6.89 -3.88 8.31
C ASP A 137 6.97 -2.84 7.18
N ILE A 138 5.91 -2.03 7.01
CA ILE A 138 5.91 -0.95 6.01
C ILE A 138 6.99 0.10 6.33
N SER A 139 7.21 0.40 7.61
CA SER A 139 8.28 1.35 8.00
C SER A 139 9.67 0.81 7.67
N ASN A 140 9.90 -0.50 7.89
CA ASN A 140 11.14 -1.17 7.53
C ASN A 140 11.33 -1.21 6.00
N ASP A 141 10.25 -1.47 5.23
CA ASP A 141 10.29 -1.42 3.76
C ASP A 141 10.69 -0.02 3.26
N LEU A 142 10.10 1.03 3.85
CA LEU A 142 10.42 2.42 3.51
C LEU A 142 11.88 2.75 3.81
N GLU A 143 12.40 2.37 4.98
CA GLU A 143 13.80 2.59 5.34
C GLU A 143 14.75 1.84 4.39
N ALA A 144 14.48 0.55 4.14
CA ALA A 144 15.27 -0.31 3.27
C ALA A 144 15.25 0.14 1.80
N SER A 145 14.17 0.80 1.35
CA SER A 145 14.03 1.29 -0.03
C SER A 145 14.89 2.51 -0.36
N SER A 146 15.36 3.26 0.64
CA SER A 146 16.08 4.53 0.45
C SER A 146 17.30 4.38 -0.46
N GLY A 147 18.20 3.44 -0.17
CA GLY A 147 19.38 3.16 -0.98
C GLY A 147 19.07 2.76 -2.42
N PRO A 148 18.23 1.72 -2.66
CA PRO A 148 17.79 1.33 -3.99
C PRO A 148 17.15 2.47 -4.79
N ARG A 149 16.30 3.29 -4.16
CA ARG A 149 15.65 4.44 -4.79
C ARG A 149 16.68 5.51 -5.18
N ASP A 150 17.61 5.83 -4.30
CA ASP A 150 18.64 6.85 -4.55
C ASP A 150 19.55 6.47 -5.72
N VAL A 151 19.84 5.18 -5.90
CA VAL A 151 20.61 4.68 -7.06
C VAL A 151 19.85 4.90 -8.36
N VAL A 152 18.56 4.58 -8.42
CA VAL A 152 17.74 4.82 -9.62
C VAL A 152 17.62 6.33 -9.90
N LEU A 153 17.38 7.15 -8.87
CA LEU A 153 17.24 8.60 -8.99
C LEU A 153 18.59 9.35 -9.13
N ALA A 154 19.71 8.64 -9.12
CA ALA A 154 21.01 9.21 -9.50
C ALA A 154 21.09 9.44 -11.02
N LEU A 155 20.30 8.69 -11.81
CA LEU A 155 20.17 8.91 -13.25
C LEU A 155 19.35 10.19 -13.49
N ALA A 156 19.95 11.18 -14.15
CA ALA A 156 19.34 12.50 -14.32
C ALA A 156 17.98 12.44 -15.03
N GLU A 157 17.85 11.58 -16.06
CA GLU A 157 16.60 11.36 -16.79
C GLU A 157 15.49 10.81 -15.88
N GLU A 158 15.80 9.77 -15.10
CA GLU A 158 14.84 9.17 -14.15
C GLU A 158 14.44 10.15 -13.04
N ARG A 159 15.37 10.99 -12.57
CA ARG A 159 15.06 12.05 -11.60
C ARG A 159 14.10 13.07 -12.19
N THR A 160 14.36 13.57 -13.41
CA THR A 160 13.49 14.54 -14.07
C THR A 160 12.10 13.96 -14.34
N LEU A 161 12.01 12.70 -14.77
CA LEU A 161 10.73 12.02 -14.95
C LEU A 161 9.98 11.89 -13.61
N ALA A 162 10.66 11.48 -12.54
CA ALA A 162 10.07 11.42 -11.20
C ALA A 162 9.57 12.80 -10.73
N GLU A 163 10.36 13.85 -10.88
CA GLU A 163 9.96 15.23 -10.52
C GLU A 163 8.76 15.72 -11.33
N ASN A 164 8.71 15.45 -12.64
CA ASN A 164 7.59 15.84 -13.49
C ASN A 164 6.30 15.07 -13.14
N SER A 165 6.44 13.81 -12.73
CA SER A 165 5.29 12.98 -12.32
C SER A 165 4.64 13.47 -11.01
N LYS A 166 5.39 14.19 -10.14
CA LYS A 166 4.88 14.68 -8.84
C LYS A 166 3.63 15.54 -8.94
N ALA A 167 3.51 16.36 -9.99
CA ALA A 167 2.31 17.19 -10.18
C ALA A 167 1.06 16.35 -10.48
N GLY A 168 1.21 15.29 -11.28
CA GLY A 168 0.13 14.32 -11.54
C GLY A 168 -0.19 13.48 -10.30
N LEU A 169 0.85 13.07 -9.55
CA LEU A 169 0.72 12.33 -8.30
C LEU A 169 -0.03 13.13 -7.24
N ALA A 170 0.26 14.42 -7.09
CA ALA A 170 -0.42 15.28 -6.13
C ALA A 170 -1.94 15.34 -6.34
N ALA A 171 -2.40 15.29 -7.59
CA ALA A 171 -3.82 15.20 -7.92
C ALA A 171 -4.41 13.82 -7.55
N ALA A 172 -3.62 12.75 -7.71
CA ALA A 172 -4.01 11.39 -7.34
C ALA A 172 -3.91 11.13 -5.82
N THR A 173 -3.10 11.86 -5.05
CA THR A 173 -2.86 11.62 -3.62
C THR A 173 -4.16 11.61 -2.80
N ALA A 174 -5.13 12.46 -3.14
CA ALA A 174 -6.44 12.46 -2.47
C ALA A 174 -7.21 11.16 -2.71
N GLN A 175 -7.21 10.65 -3.95
CA GLN A 175 -7.87 9.40 -4.33
C GLN A 175 -7.12 8.18 -3.76
N ILE A 176 -5.79 8.24 -3.73
CA ILE A 176 -4.93 7.24 -3.10
C ILE A 176 -5.27 7.11 -1.62
N ARG A 177 -5.42 8.21 -0.88
CA ARG A 177 -5.83 8.14 0.54
C ARG A 177 -7.21 7.55 0.73
N GLN A 178 -8.15 7.86 -0.17
CA GLN A 178 -9.52 7.35 -0.11
C GLN A 178 -9.58 5.82 -0.19
N ILE A 179 -8.75 5.18 -1.03
CA ILE A 179 -8.75 3.72 -1.16
C ILE A 179 -8.14 3.00 0.05
N PHE A 180 -7.36 3.70 0.89
CA PHE A 180 -6.79 3.16 2.13
C PHE A 180 -7.72 3.32 3.35
N GLY A 181 -8.97 3.78 3.17
CA GLY A 181 -9.96 3.90 4.25
C GLY A 181 -9.79 5.13 5.15
N ALA A 182 -9.14 6.18 4.63
CA ALA A 182 -9.10 7.52 5.21
C ALA A 182 -10.34 8.34 4.84
#